data_AF-A0A2A4VCD8-F1
#
_entry.id   AF-A0A2A4VCD8-F1
#
_cell.length_a   1.000
_cell.length_b   1.000
_cell.length_c   1.000
_cell.angle_alpha   90.00
_cell.angle_beta   90.00
_cell.angle_gamma   90.00
#
_symmetry.space_group_name_H-M   'P 1'
#
loop_
_entity.id
_entity.type
_entity.pdbx_description
1 polymer ?
#
loop_
_entity_poly.entity_id
_entity_poly.type
_entity_poly.pdbx_seq_one_letter_code
_entity_poly.pdbx_strand_id
1 'polypeptide(L)'
;MSDLKKIRRTVSDYFGDIVTVKKLEETGGSKTVTQAKAVGVYVARKEGNEYEDIAKIFGYANERSVSRVFTKVNEEMSYGGTVQRDVNAVAEKLGIDLD
;
A
#
# COMPACT_ATOMS: atom_id res chain seq x y z
N MET A 1 -10.85 -10.73 -4.17
CA MET A 1 -11.27 -9.84 -3.05
C MET A 1 -10.66 -10.22 -1.69
N SER A 2 -10.16 -11.46 -1.49
CA SER A 2 -9.54 -11.87 -0.22
C SER A 2 -8.12 -11.31 -0.03
N ASP A 3 -7.39 -11.11 -1.13
CA ASP A 3 -5.96 -10.78 -1.09
C ASP A 3 -5.69 -9.31 -0.76
N LEU A 4 -6.45 -8.36 -1.32
CA LEU A 4 -6.36 -6.94 -0.95
C LEU A 4 -6.57 -6.67 0.56
N LYS A 5 -7.53 -7.36 1.19
CA LYS A 5 -7.76 -7.24 2.63
C LYS A 5 -6.60 -7.80 3.44
N LYS A 6 -5.98 -8.89 2.95
CA LYS A 6 -4.77 -9.49 3.54
C LYS A 6 -3.57 -8.55 3.41
N ILE A 7 -3.36 -7.93 2.25
CA ILE A 7 -2.32 -6.91 2.04
C ILE A 7 -2.51 -5.76 3.01
N ARG A 8 -3.72 -5.18 3.07
CA ARG A 8 -4.04 -4.07 3.98
C ARG A 8 -3.80 -4.41 5.44
N ARG A 9 -4.19 -5.61 5.86
CA ARG A 9 -3.92 -6.10 7.23
C ARG A 9 -2.41 -6.21 7.49
N THR A 10 -1.67 -6.79 6.56
CA THR A 10 -0.21 -6.96 6.70
C THR A 10 0.52 -5.62 6.76
N VAL A 11 0.07 -4.63 5.98
CA VAL A 11 0.54 -3.25 6.08
C VAL A 11 0.26 -2.68 7.47
N SER A 12 -0.97 -2.80 7.97
CA SER A 12 -1.34 -2.33 9.31
C SER A 12 -0.45 -2.97 10.39
N ASP A 13 -0.24 -4.29 10.32
CA ASP A 13 0.57 -5.03 11.27
C ASP A 13 2.06 -4.66 11.17
N TYR A 14 2.57 -4.28 9.98
CA TYR A 14 3.94 -3.83 9.80
C TYR A 14 4.21 -2.43 10.38
N PHE A 15 3.29 -1.49 10.17
CA PHE A 15 3.43 -0.11 10.67
C PHE A 15 3.01 0.05 12.15
N GLY A 16 2.35 -0.95 12.74
CA GLY A 16 2.02 -1.02 14.16
C GLY A 16 0.91 -0.07 14.62
N ASP A 17 0.85 0.22 15.93
CA ASP A 17 -0.28 0.87 16.63
C ASP A 17 -0.75 2.21 16.03
N ILE A 18 0.13 2.91 15.31
CA ILE A 18 -0.20 4.17 14.65
C ILE A 18 -1.09 3.95 13.42
N VAL A 19 -0.89 2.86 12.69
CA VAL A 19 -1.56 2.54 11.42
C VAL A 19 -2.44 1.32 11.64
N THR A 20 -3.73 1.57 11.91
CA THR A 20 -4.74 0.51 11.99
C THR A 20 -5.40 0.29 10.63
N VAL A 21 -5.99 -0.90 10.43
CA VAL A 21 -6.80 -1.20 9.23
C VAL A 21 -7.86 -0.12 8.98
N LYS A 22 -8.50 0.38 10.04
CA LYS A 22 -9.49 1.45 9.94
C LYS A 22 -8.90 2.76 9.40
N LYS A 23 -7.71 3.17 9.85
CA LYS A 23 -7.02 4.35 9.31
C LYS A 23 -6.60 4.18 7.86
N LEU A 24 -6.33 2.95 7.43
CA LEU A 24 -6.07 2.64 6.04
C LEU A 24 -7.34 2.72 5.18
N GLU A 25 -8.54 2.66 5.75
CA GLU A 25 -9.82 2.80 5.03
C GLU A 25 -10.34 4.25 4.96
N GLU A 26 -9.92 5.09 5.90
CA GLU A 26 -10.36 6.49 5.98
C GLU A 26 -9.74 7.35 4.87
N THR A 27 -10.43 8.34 4.33
CA THR A 27 -9.82 9.27 3.37
C THR A 27 -8.79 10.16 4.08
N GLY A 28 -7.57 10.24 3.53
CA GLY A 28 -6.47 11.02 4.12
C GLY A 28 -5.70 10.24 5.20
N GLY A 29 -5.05 10.97 6.12
CA GLY A 29 -4.28 10.40 7.23
C GLY A 29 -3.04 11.20 7.61
N SER A 30 -2.34 10.76 8.66
CA SER A 30 -1.03 11.30 9.00
C SER A 30 0.02 10.95 7.93
N LYS A 31 1.22 11.55 8.02
CA LYS A 31 2.35 11.18 7.14
C LYS A 31 2.61 9.68 7.14
N THR A 32 2.62 9.05 8.33
CA THR A 32 2.83 7.60 8.50
C THR A 32 1.71 6.77 7.85
N VAL A 33 0.43 7.16 8.03
CA VAL A 33 -0.70 6.46 7.39
C VAL A 33 -0.62 6.60 5.86
N THR A 34 -0.22 7.77 5.36
CA THR A 34 -0.08 8.02 3.92
C THR A 34 1.03 7.14 3.32
N GLN A 35 2.17 7.01 4.00
CA GLN A 35 3.25 6.11 3.60
C GLN A 35 2.79 4.64 3.63
N ALA A 36 2.09 4.23 4.69
CA ALA A 36 1.56 2.87 4.78
C ALA A 36 0.58 2.53 3.65
N LYS A 37 -0.30 3.45 3.29
CA LYS A 37 -1.18 3.29 2.13
C LYS A 37 -0.39 3.19 0.83
N ALA A 38 0.63 4.03 0.64
CA ALA A 38 1.49 3.99 -0.54
C ALA A 38 2.19 2.64 -0.70
N VAL A 39 2.70 2.06 0.41
CA VAL A 39 3.25 0.70 0.44
C VAL A 39 2.21 -0.34 0.01
N GLY A 40 1.01 -0.28 0.62
CA GLY A 40 -0.08 -1.19 0.29
C GLY A 40 -0.54 -1.10 -1.16
N VAL A 41 -0.61 0.10 -1.73
CA VAL A 41 -0.95 0.35 -3.14
C VAL A 41 0.07 -0.32 -4.06
N TYR A 42 1.36 -0.16 -3.78
CA TYR A 42 2.42 -0.71 -4.62
C TYR A 42 2.38 -2.24 -4.63
N VAL A 43 2.35 -2.85 -3.45
CA VAL A 43 2.28 -4.31 -3.29
C VAL A 43 1.02 -4.87 -3.93
N ALA A 44 -0.14 -4.26 -3.67
CA ALA A 44 -1.41 -4.68 -4.25
C ALA A 44 -1.41 -4.63 -5.78
N ARG A 45 -0.81 -3.58 -6.36
CA ARG A 45 -0.74 -3.43 -7.81
C ARG A 45 0.20 -4.43 -8.46
N LYS A 46 1.35 -4.72 -7.82
CA LYS A 46 2.28 -5.77 -8.24
C LYS A 46 1.67 -7.16 -8.18
N GLU A 47 0.79 -7.42 -7.22
CA GLU A 47 -0.03 -8.64 -7.15
C GLU A 47 -1.14 -8.71 -8.23
N GLY A 48 -1.30 -7.66 -9.05
CA GLY A 48 -2.24 -7.62 -10.18
C GLY A 48 -3.62 -7.04 -9.85
N ASN A 49 -3.84 -6.50 -8.65
CA ASN A 49 -5.15 -5.93 -8.28
C ASN A 49 -5.46 -4.64 -9.04
N GLU A 50 -6.74 -4.44 -9.39
CA GLU A 50 -7.23 -3.28 -10.12
C GLU A 50 -7.20 -2.00 -9.27
N TYR A 51 -6.94 -0.85 -9.91
CA TYR A 51 -6.84 0.44 -9.22
C TYR A 51 -8.14 0.83 -8.50
N GLU A 52 -9.29 0.47 -9.07
CA GLU A 52 -10.60 0.75 -8.46
C GLU A 52 -10.78 -0.02 -7.14
N ASP A 53 -10.40 -1.31 -7.11
CA ASP A 53 -10.51 -2.15 -5.92
C ASP A 53 -9.52 -1.73 -4.83
N ILE A 54 -8.29 -1.38 -5.23
CA ILE A 54 -7.31 -0.80 -4.32
C ILE A 54 -7.86 0.49 -3.70
N ALA A 55 -8.51 1.35 -4.51
CA ALA A 55 -9.06 2.60 -4.01
C ALA A 55 -10.12 2.38 -2.93
N LYS A 56 -11.04 1.44 -3.17
CA LYS A 56 -12.09 1.06 -2.21
C LYS A 56 -11.51 0.51 -0.90
N ILE A 57 -10.45 -0.29 -0.98
CA ILE A 57 -9.86 -0.96 0.17
C ILE A 57 -8.96 -0.03 1.01
N PHE A 58 -8.24 0.89 0.37
CA PHE A 58 -7.28 1.80 1.02
C PHE A 58 -7.79 3.26 1.19
N GLY A 59 -9.10 3.47 1.03
CA GLY A 59 -9.72 4.77 1.32
C GLY A 59 -9.24 5.89 0.39
N TYR A 60 -8.99 5.57 -0.89
CA TYR A 60 -8.69 6.60 -1.89
C TYR A 60 -9.98 7.07 -2.56
N ALA A 61 -9.99 8.34 -2.96
CA ALA A 61 -11.16 8.94 -3.59
C ALA A 61 -11.54 8.27 -4.93
N ASN A 62 -10.56 7.76 -5.68
CA ASN A 62 -10.76 7.08 -6.97
C ASN A 62 -9.47 6.38 -7.44
N GLU A 63 -9.59 5.60 -8.51
CA GLU A 63 -8.50 4.92 -9.21
C GLU A 63 -7.37 5.85 -9.67
N ARG A 64 -7.65 7.11 -10.04
CA ARG A 64 -6.61 8.05 -10.48
C ARG A 64 -5.70 8.45 -9.34
N SER A 65 -6.25 8.60 -8.14
CA SER A 65 -5.44 8.83 -6.93
C SER A 65 -4.50 7.66 -6.68
N VAL A 66 -4.99 6.42 -6.82
CA VAL A 66 -4.18 5.21 -6.66
C VAL A 66 -3.09 5.12 -7.73
N SER A 67 -3.44 5.33 -9.00
CA SER A 67 -2.49 5.31 -10.11
C SER A 67 -1.34 6.31 -9.90
N ARG A 68 -1.64 7.55 -9.47
CA ARG A 68 -0.60 8.55 -9.16
C ARG A 68 0.31 8.12 -8.01
N VAL A 69 -0.25 7.52 -6.96
CA VAL A 69 0.53 7.00 -5.84
C VAL A 69 1.42 5.85 -6.31
N PHE A 70 0.88 4.92 -7.09
CA PHE A 70 1.65 3.81 -7.66
C PHE A 70 2.82 4.31 -8.50
N THR A 71 2.59 5.23 -9.43
CA THR A 71 3.66 5.81 -10.26
C THR A 71 4.74 6.45 -9.40
N LYS A 72 4.35 7.25 -8.40
CA LYS A 72 5.30 7.91 -7.50
C LYS A 72 6.12 6.90 -6.70
N VAL A 73 5.49 5.88 -6.12
CA VAL A 73 6.21 4.86 -5.37
C VAL A 73 7.12 4.06 -6.30
N ASN A 74 6.68 3.73 -7.51
CA ASN A 74 7.49 3.02 -8.49
C ASN A 74 8.77 3.79 -8.87
N GLU A 75 8.68 5.12 -9.00
CA GLU A 75 9.86 5.98 -9.15
C GLU A 75 10.75 5.92 -7.90
N GLU A 76 10.19 6.07 -6.70
CA GLU A 76 10.94 6.00 -5.44
C GLU A 76 11.64 4.65 -5.22
N MET A 77 11.03 3.54 -5.66
CA MET A 77 11.63 2.20 -5.64
C MET A 77 12.94 2.14 -6.43
N SER A 78 13.10 2.98 -7.45
CA SER A 78 14.30 3.02 -8.31
C SER A 78 15.48 3.75 -7.66
N TYR A 79 15.21 4.71 -6.76
CA TYR A 79 16.24 5.50 -6.06
C TYR A 79 16.66 4.89 -4.72
N GLY A 80 15.87 3.92 -4.24
CA GLY A 80 16.04 3.29 -2.94
C GLY A 80 15.68 4.22 -1.77
N GLY A 81 15.37 3.64 -0.61
CA GLY A 81 15.01 4.41 0.58
C GLY A 81 14.06 3.69 1.51
N THR A 82 13.47 4.45 2.45
CA THR A 82 12.55 3.91 3.47
C THR A 82 11.33 3.23 2.83
N VAL A 83 10.75 3.84 1.80
CA VAL A 83 9.58 3.26 1.10
C VAL A 83 9.91 1.92 0.45
N GLN A 84 11.09 1.78 -0.16
CA GLN A 84 11.54 0.51 -0.73
C GLN A 84 11.69 -0.57 0.33
N ARG A 85 12.29 -0.22 1.49
CA ARG A 85 12.42 -1.16 2.61
C ARG A 85 11.06 -1.62 3.12
N ASP A 86 10.12 -0.70 3.28
CA ASP A 86 8.77 -1.01 3.76
C ASP A 86 7.99 -1.87 2.76
N VAL A 87 8.09 -1.56 1.47
CA VAL A 87 7.49 -2.35 0.38
C VAL A 87 8.02 -3.78 0.40
N ASN A 88 9.34 -3.95 0.42
CA ASN A 88 9.96 -5.27 0.43
C ASN A 88 9.60 -6.06 1.69
N ALA A 89 9.59 -5.43 2.86
CA ALA A 89 9.21 -6.08 4.11
C ALA A 89 7.75 -6.55 4.12
N VAL A 90 6.82 -5.75 3.56
CA VAL A 90 5.42 -6.14 3.44
C VAL A 90 5.24 -7.25 2.42
N ALA A 91 5.92 -7.18 1.26
CA ALA A 91 5.84 -8.20 0.22
C ALA A 91 6.44 -9.54 0.68
N GLU A 92 7.57 -9.52 1.40
CA GLU A 92 8.19 -10.73 1.98
C GLU A 92 7.22 -11.43 2.94
N LYS A 93 6.55 -10.68 3.83
CA LYS A 93 5.52 -11.23 4.74
C LYS A 93 4.33 -11.84 4.00
N LEU A 94 4.04 -11.38 2.79
CA LEU A 94 2.96 -11.88 1.95
C LEU A 94 3.40 -13.00 1.01
N GLY A 95 4.71 -13.23 0.85
CA GLY A 95 5.27 -14.14 -0.16
C GLY A 95 5.07 -13.65 -1.59
N ILE A 96 5.04 -12.33 -1.80
CA ILE A 96 4.84 -11.70 -3.11
C ILE A 96 6.20 -11.36 -3.71
N ASP A 97 6.42 -11.81 -4.95
CA ASP A 97 7.57 -11.43 -5.76
C ASP A 97 7.31 -10.07 -6.41
N LEU A 98 8.26 -9.14 -6.28
CA LEU A 98 8.11 -7.75 -6.74
C LEU A 98 8.94 -7.42 -7.98
N ASP A 99 9.77 -8.36 -8.43
CA ASP A 99 10.62 -8.24 -9.62
C ASP A 99 9.80 -8.13 -10.92
#